data_AF-A0A1I8BIY3-F1
#
_entry.id   AF-A0A1I8BIY3-F1
#
_cell.length_a   1.000
_cell.length_b   1.000
_cell.length_c   1.000
_cell.angle_alpha   90.00
_cell.angle_beta   90.00
_cell.angle_gamma   90.00
#
_symmetry.space_group_name_H-M   'P 1'
#
loop_
_entity.id
_entity.type
_entity.pdbx_description
1 polymer ?
#
loop_
_entity_poly.entity_id
_entity_poly.type
_entity_poly.pdbx_seq_one_letter_code
_entity_poly.pdbx_strand_id
1 'polypeptide(L)'
;MDIYSLPQTEEAAIEFLQAKNILPTNKICTNCHEMKLSIGKQVRWRCCKSTCRSEINIRSGNWLEGSRIPIVTIVRFIYAWAFEMTSGEFCEREMKICPNTTIALTRLPTQLNYIFTGVLYIDSFNLLVYGHEIAVMLLVSIAIGIYIGSELNNSSIRNGVITFRGSYYGLYHIIDVSLRLIIWIICFAIFVLILRYNQRCYAFSRLPNKHTLVQRYQFAENVRSSKLLLAIGIIIFVCNLHFDFVMLRIAYNKDYFNVEYSQSFDFVLALALNAIPIAAISFHSSMLEAFKSHLKQLTNLCTLKKTNNSISDEPQNNINNSINHLPINSILPFPPNESTKIVGRLKNYKSPRALLTGQN
;
A
#
# COMPACT_ATOMS: atom_id res chain seq x y z
N MET A 1 20.18 26.61 4.71
CA MET A 1 21.41 25.81 4.78
C MET A 1 22.00 25.84 3.39
N ASP A 2 23.23 26.30 3.23
CA ASP A 2 23.90 26.31 1.92
C ASP A 2 24.58 24.97 1.68
N ILE A 3 24.71 24.54 0.42
CA ILE A 3 25.32 23.25 0.08
C ILE A 3 26.76 23.12 0.64
N TYR A 4 27.46 24.24 0.78
CA TYR A 4 28.81 24.32 1.33
C TYR A 4 28.86 24.17 2.86
N SER A 5 27.74 24.42 3.55
CA SER A 5 27.60 24.20 5.00
C SER A 5 27.27 22.75 5.36
N LEU A 6 27.10 21.88 4.35
CA LEU A 6 26.88 20.46 4.58
C LEU A 6 28.16 19.78 5.10
N PRO A 7 28.01 18.68 5.86
CA PRO A 7 29.13 17.87 6.29
C PRO A 7 30.07 17.51 5.13
N GLN A 8 31.37 17.69 5.36
CA GLN A 8 32.42 17.36 4.40
C GLN A 8 33.06 16.01 4.68
N THR A 9 32.95 15.51 5.92
CA THR A 9 33.52 14.24 6.37
C THR A 9 32.41 13.26 6.76
N GLU A 10 32.74 11.96 6.80
CA GLU A 10 31.79 10.92 7.23
C GLU A 10 31.39 11.11 8.70
N GLU A 11 32.35 11.48 9.54
CA GLU A 11 32.15 11.74 10.96
C GLU A 11 31.10 12.84 11.17
N ALA A 12 31.30 13.99 10.51
CA ALA A 12 30.38 15.12 10.60
C ALA A 12 29.00 14.77 10.01
N ALA A 13 28.94 13.92 8.99
CA ALA A 13 27.68 13.46 8.41
C ALA A 13 26.91 12.55 9.38
N ILE A 14 27.61 11.68 10.09
CA ILE A 14 27.01 10.82 11.11
C ILE A 14 26.51 11.65 12.29
N GLU A 15 27.32 12.57 12.81
CA GLU A 15 26.93 13.47 13.88
C GLU A 15 25.72 14.32 13.49
N PHE A 16 25.69 14.83 12.26
CA PHE A 16 24.55 15.57 11.72
C PHE A 16 23.27 14.71 11.72
N LEU A 17 23.35 13.47 11.23
CA LEU A 17 22.20 12.56 11.22
C LEU A 17 21.76 12.11 12.62
N GLN A 18 22.70 11.96 13.55
CA GLN A 18 22.43 11.68 14.96
C GLN A 18 21.74 12.85 15.65
N ALA A 19 22.20 14.09 15.40
CA ALA A 19 21.57 15.31 15.91
C ALA A 19 20.13 15.51 15.39
N LYS A 20 19.80 14.91 14.24
CA LYS A 20 18.45 14.88 13.67
C LYS A 20 17.64 13.63 14.07
N ASN A 21 18.15 12.80 14.97
CA ASN A 21 17.53 11.52 15.40
C ASN A 21 17.26 10.54 14.24
N ILE A 22 17.98 10.67 13.12
CA ILE A 22 17.86 9.75 11.98
C ILE A 22 18.72 8.51 12.20
N LEU A 23 19.90 8.70 12.80
CA LEU A 23 20.77 7.61 13.24
C LEU A 23 20.78 7.54 14.77
N PRO A 24 20.84 6.34 15.36
CA PRO A 24 20.94 6.20 16.80
C PRO A 24 22.27 6.78 17.32
N THR A 25 22.19 7.50 18.43
CA THR A 25 23.36 8.00 19.18
C THR A 25 23.99 6.92 20.05
N ASN A 26 23.16 6.01 20.57
CA ASN A 26 23.57 4.91 21.43
C ASN A 26 23.03 3.58 20.88
N LYS A 27 23.78 2.50 21.05
CA LYS A 27 23.35 1.15 20.66
C LYS A 27 23.79 0.13 21.69
N ILE A 28 22.94 -0.87 21.90
CA ILE A 28 23.16 -1.97 22.84
C ILE A 28 23.30 -3.27 22.03
N CYS A 29 24.26 -4.12 22.41
CA CYS A 29 24.44 -5.42 21.75
C CYS A 29 23.41 -6.46 22.23
N THR A 30 23.36 -7.63 21.59
CA THR A 30 22.46 -8.74 21.98
C THR A 30 22.66 -9.25 23.41
N ASN A 31 23.84 -8.99 24.00
CA ASN A 31 24.18 -9.36 25.37
C ASN A 31 23.99 -8.18 26.35
N CYS A 32 23.21 -7.15 25.98
CA CYS A 32 22.89 -5.99 26.81
C CYS A 32 24.09 -5.13 27.23
N HIS A 33 25.17 -5.09 26.44
CA HIS A 33 26.29 -4.19 26.68
C HIS A 33 26.22 -2.94 25.80
N GLU A 34 26.66 -1.82 26.33
CA GLU A 34 26.83 -0.58 25.58
C GLU A 34 27.91 -0.72 24.48
N MET A 35 27.63 -0.14 23.32
CA MET A 35 28.53 -0.17 22.16
C MET A 35 29.07 1.23 21.88
N LYS A 36 30.35 1.31 21.53
CA LYS A 36 31.00 2.53 21.06
C LYS A 36 31.04 2.56 19.53
N LEU A 37 30.75 3.72 18.96
CA LEU A 37 30.89 3.91 17.52
C LEU A 37 32.39 3.96 17.15
N SER A 38 32.79 3.09 16.23
CA SER A 38 34.15 3.05 15.68
C SER A 38 34.10 3.53 14.24
N ILE A 39 34.77 4.66 14.00
CA ILE A 39 34.92 5.26 12.67
C ILE A 39 36.31 4.88 12.16
N GLY A 40 36.35 4.17 11.04
CA GLY A 40 37.56 3.68 10.40
C GLY A 40 37.23 3.34 8.95
N LYS A 41 37.84 2.30 8.36
CA LYS A 41 37.48 1.86 6.99
C LYS A 41 35.99 1.52 6.83
N GLN A 42 35.35 1.08 7.91
CA GLN A 42 33.91 0.85 7.98
C GLN A 42 33.38 1.42 9.28
N VAL A 43 32.25 2.12 9.19
CA VAL A 43 31.55 2.69 10.35
C VAL A 43 30.70 1.61 11.01
N ARG A 44 31.05 1.23 12.23
CA ARG A 44 30.38 0.15 12.98
C ARG A 44 30.32 0.44 14.47
N TRP A 45 29.26 -0.03 15.09
CA TRP A 45 29.13 -0.15 16.54
C TRP A 45 29.96 -1.33 17.00
N ARG A 46 30.82 -1.13 18.01
CA ARG A 46 31.63 -2.18 18.63
C ARG A 46 31.31 -2.26 20.11
N CYS A 47 31.06 -3.48 20.59
CA CYS A 47 30.91 -3.71 22.02
C CYS A 47 32.25 -3.47 22.73
N CYS A 48 32.23 -2.71 23.84
CA CYS A 48 33.43 -2.40 24.61
C CYS A 48 33.97 -3.59 25.43
N LYS A 49 33.16 -4.64 25.65
CA LYS A 49 33.58 -5.83 26.41
C LYS A 49 34.40 -6.77 25.53
N SER A 50 35.63 -7.04 25.95
CA SER A 50 36.59 -7.92 25.26
C SER A 50 36.09 -9.36 25.06
N THR A 51 35.16 -9.82 25.90
CA THR A 51 34.52 -11.13 25.85
C THR A 51 33.38 -11.22 24.82
N CYS A 52 32.68 -10.10 24.55
CA CYS A 52 31.51 -10.10 23.67
C CYS A 52 31.90 -9.96 22.19
N ARG A 53 32.86 -9.08 21.88
CA ARG A 53 33.40 -8.79 20.52
C ARG A 53 32.33 -8.61 19.43
N SER A 54 31.10 -8.29 19.80
CA SER A 54 30.01 -8.09 18.86
C SER A 54 30.19 -6.77 18.13
N GLU A 55 29.92 -6.79 16.83
CA GLU A 55 29.98 -5.64 15.96
C GLU A 55 28.68 -5.55 15.15
N ILE A 56 28.12 -4.35 15.06
CA ILE A 56 26.89 -4.08 14.29
C ILE A 56 27.17 -2.93 13.34
N ASN A 57 26.82 -3.07 12.07
CA ASN A 57 26.95 -1.99 11.10
C ASN A 57 26.07 -0.81 11.51
N ILE A 58 26.55 0.44 11.35
CA ILE A 58 25.75 1.64 11.64
C ILE A 58 24.42 1.67 10.87
N ARG A 59 24.40 1.06 9.68
CA ARG A 59 23.25 0.97 8.78
C ARG A 59 22.26 -0.14 9.14
N SER A 60 22.63 -1.07 10.03
CA SER A 60 21.78 -2.23 10.30
C SER A 60 20.59 -1.86 11.20
N GLY A 61 19.39 -2.26 10.78
CA GLY A 61 18.14 -1.93 11.45
C GLY A 61 17.66 -0.50 11.20
N ASN A 62 18.16 0.17 10.14
CA ASN A 62 17.60 1.43 9.67
C ASN A 62 17.51 1.44 8.14
N TRP A 63 16.93 2.51 7.59
CA TRP A 63 16.65 2.63 6.15
C TRP A 63 17.91 2.72 5.26
N LEU A 64 19.11 2.85 5.85
CA LEU A 64 20.38 2.77 5.12
C LEU A 64 20.89 1.33 4.98
N GLU A 65 20.20 0.34 5.52
CA GLU A 65 20.59 -1.06 5.46
C GLU A 65 20.79 -1.54 4.02
N GLY A 66 21.90 -2.22 3.77
CA GLY A 66 22.29 -2.67 2.43
C GLY A 66 22.87 -1.59 1.50
N SER A 67 22.76 -0.30 1.84
CA SER A 67 23.41 0.76 1.08
C SER A 67 24.94 0.68 1.22
N ARG A 68 25.65 0.88 0.11
CA ARG A 68 27.12 1.00 0.06
C ARG A 68 27.58 2.45 -0.08
N ILE A 69 26.64 3.38 -0.17
CA ILE A 69 26.90 4.79 -0.47
C ILE A 69 27.47 5.46 0.79
N PRO A 70 28.49 6.34 0.68
CA PRO A 70 28.99 7.11 1.81
C PRO A 70 27.87 7.92 2.50
N ILE A 71 27.88 8.02 3.83
CA ILE A 71 26.86 8.77 4.58
C ILE A 71 26.92 10.26 4.23
N VAL A 72 28.11 10.80 3.96
CA VAL A 72 28.26 12.18 3.49
C VAL A 72 27.51 12.41 2.18
N THR A 73 27.60 11.46 1.25
CA THR A 73 26.89 11.49 -0.03
C THR A 73 25.38 11.38 0.18
N ILE A 74 24.93 10.58 1.14
CA ILE A 74 23.51 10.49 1.51
C ILE A 74 23.00 11.83 2.06
N VAL A 75 23.75 12.50 2.94
CA VAL A 75 23.36 13.82 3.47
C VAL A 75 23.27 14.86 2.34
N ARG A 76 24.24 14.87 1.43
CA ARG A 76 24.20 15.73 0.23
C ARG A 76 23.04 15.40 -0.69
N PHE A 77 22.74 14.12 -0.84
CA PHE A 77 21.60 13.67 -1.62
C PHE A 77 20.28 14.12 -0.98
N ILE A 78 20.12 13.98 0.34
CA ILE A 78 18.94 14.49 1.06
C ILE A 78 18.79 16.00 0.86
N TYR A 79 19.89 16.74 0.93
CA TYR A 79 19.89 18.17 0.64
C TYR A 79 19.48 18.46 -0.81
N ALA A 80 20.17 17.89 -1.79
CA ALA A 80 19.86 18.07 -3.21
C ALA A 80 18.40 17.68 -3.52
N TRP A 81 17.90 16.62 -2.89
CA TRP A 81 16.52 16.18 -2.98
C TRP A 81 15.54 17.21 -2.40
N ALA A 82 15.84 17.79 -1.24
CA ALA A 82 15.02 18.83 -0.62
C ALA A 82 14.93 20.10 -1.49
N PHE A 83 15.96 20.41 -2.28
CA PHE A 83 16.03 21.56 -3.18
C PHE A 83 15.68 21.23 -4.64
N GLU A 84 15.11 20.05 -4.91
CA GLU A 84 14.71 19.60 -6.26
C GLU A 84 15.87 19.49 -7.28
N MET A 85 17.11 19.42 -6.81
CA MET A 85 18.32 19.27 -7.62
C MET A 85 18.70 17.79 -7.79
N THR A 86 17.74 16.89 -8.03
CA THR A 86 18.02 15.44 -8.16
C THR A 86 17.88 14.91 -9.58
N SER A 87 18.19 15.73 -10.58
CA SER A 87 18.34 15.20 -11.94
C SER A 87 19.50 14.19 -11.95
N GLY A 88 19.38 13.15 -12.80
CA GLY A 88 20.42 12.14 -12.94
C GLY A 88 21.78 12.76 -13.24
N GLU A 89 21.81 13.73 -14.16
CA GLU A 89 23.00 14.49 -14.54
C GLU A 89 23.59 15.31 -13.39
N PHE A 90 22.77 15.95 -12.55
CA PHE A 90 23.26 16.67 -11.37
C PHE A 90 23.88 15.70 -10.37
N CYS A 91 23.23 14.57 -10.10
CA CYS A 91 23.73 13.59 -9.13
C CYS A 91 25.02 12.93 -9.60
N GLU A 92 25.14 12.70 -10.92
CA GLU A 92 26.37 12.20 -11.53
C GLU A 92 27.49 13.23 -11.46
N ARG A 93 27.22 14.50 -11.79
CA ARG A 93 28.22 15.57 -11.79
C ARG A 93 28.67 15.97 -10.38
N GLU A 94 27.73 16.29 -9.49
CA GLU A 94 28.02 16.87 -8.19
C GLU A 94 28.32 15.82 -7.10
N MET A 95 27.66 14.65 -7.19
CA MET A 95 27.76 13.62 -6.16
C MET A 95 28.54 12.38 -6.61
N LYS A 96 28.92 12.29 -7.90
CA LYS A 96 29.63 11.14 -8.50
C LYS A 96 28.89 9.82 -8.31
N ILE A 97 27.55 9.89 -8.34
CA ILE A 97 26.68 8.73 -8.19
C ILE A 97 26.18 8.31 -9.58
N CYS A 98 26.24 7.02 -9.91
CA CYS A 98 25.72 6.55 -11.19
C CYS A 98 24.17 6.65 -11.24
N PRO A 99 23.57 6.86 -12.43
CA PRO A 99 22.12 7.05 -12.56
C PRO A 99 21.26 5.97 -11.91
N ASN A 100 21.68 4.70 -12.00
CA ASN A 100 20.97 3.57 -11.36
C ASN A 100 20.93 3.70 -9.83
N THR A 101 22.03 4.18 -9.23
CA THR A 101 22.11 4.42 -7.78
C THR A 101 21.28 5.64 -7.39
N THR A 102 21.22 6.68 -8.24
CA THR A 102 20.31 7.83 -8.05
C THR A 102 18.85 7.42 -8.06
N ILE A 103 18.44 6.50 -8.94
CA ILE A 103 17.07 5.94 -8.96
C ILE A 103 16.80 5.12 -7.69
N ALA A 104 17.76 4.31 -7.23
CA ALA A 104 17.62 3.58 -5.97
C ALA A 104 17.53 4.51 -4.76
N LEU A 105 18.36 5.57 -4.74
CA LEU A 105 18.36 6.59 -3.70
C LEU A 105 17.10 7.42 -3.71
N THR A 106 16.57 7.85 -4.87
CA THR A 106 15.31 8.62 -4.93
C THR A 106 14.12 7.82 -4.41
N ARG A 107 14.14 6.49 -4.51
CA ARG A 107 13.12 5.62 -3.90
C ARG A 107 13.17 5.60 -2.37
N LEU A 108 14.34 5.83 -1.76
CA LEU A 108 14.53 5.74 -0.30
C LEU A 108 13.85 6.90 0.48
N PRO A 109 14.01 8.19 0.13
CA PRO A 109 13.24 9.29 0.70
C PRO A 109 11.75 9.14 0.49
N THR A 110 11.27 8.58 -0.64
CA THR A 110 9.83 8.29 -0.79
C THR A 110 9.33 7.25 0.21
N GLN A 111 10.12 6.22 0.51
CA GLN A 111 9.77 5.23 1.54
C GLN A 111 9.86 5.81 2.96
N LEU A 112 10.87 6.64 3.21
CA LEU A 112 10.98 7.41 4.45
C LEU A 112 9.86 8.44 4.58
N ASN A 113 9.41 9.07 3.50
CA ASN A 113 8.23 9.93 3.52
C ASN A 113 7.04 9.06 3.92
N TYR A 114 6.84 7.86 3.39
CA TYR A 114 5.76 6.99 3.88
C TYR A 114 5.84 6.69 5.39
N ILE A 115 7.05 6.48 5.94
CA ILE A 115 7.23 6.12 7.36
C ILE A 115 7.19 7.35 8.30
N PHE A 116 7.89 8.44 7.97
CA PHE A 116 7.93 9.68 8.75
C PHE A 116 6.71 10.58 8.51
N THR A 117 6.13 10.61 7.32
CA THR A 117 4.87 11.33 7.04
C THR A 117 3.66 10.59 7.62
N GLY A 118 3.78 9.28 7.90
CA GLY A 118 2.76 8.56 8.68
C GLY A 118 2.75 8.91 10.17
N VAL A 119 3.91 9.26 10.75
CA VAL A 119 4.09 9.42 12.21
C VAL A 119 4.24 10.87 12.67
N LEU A 120 4.90 11.75 11.90
CA LEU A 120 5.10 13.16 12.28
C LEU A 120 4.01 14.12 11.75
N TYR A 121 3.14 13.66 10.84
CA TYR A 121 2.17 14.53 10.16
C TYR A 121 0.74 14.43 10.70
N ILE A 122 0.50 13.57 11.70
CA ILE A 122 -0.76 13.56 12.45
C ILE A 122 -0.90 14.85 13.30
N ASP A 123 0.22 15.46 13.71
CA ASP A 123 0.20 16.55 14.70
C ASP A 123 0.35 17.98 14.14
N SER A 124 0.82 18.21 12.92
CA SER A 124 1.28 19.57 12.52
C SER A 124 0.63 20.19 11.28
N PHE A 125 -0.20 19.46 10.54
CA PHE A 125 -0.98 20.05 9.45
C PHE A 125 -2.38 19.48 9.47
N ASN A 126 -3.36 20.35 9.74
CA ASN A 126 -4.78 20.24 9.40
C ASN A 126 -5.13 18.94 8.65
N LEU A 127 -5.27 17.86 9.42
CA LEU A 127 -5.85 16.57 9.06
C LEU A 127 -7.33 16.70 8.63
N LEU A 128 -7.81 17.92 8.38
CA LEU A 128 -9.17 18.36 8.65
C LEU A 128 -10.00 18.66 7.41
N VAL A 129 -9.50 18.40 6.20
CA VAL A 129 -10.36 18.48 5.00
C VAL A 129 -10.82 17.07 4.62
N TYR A 130 -9.92 16.13 4.33
CA TYR A 130 -10.33 14.81 3.85
C TYR A 130 -10.83 13.84 4.92
N GLY A 131 -10.20 13.83 6.10
CA GLY A 131 -10.65 12.98 7.20
C GLY A 131 -12.05 13.38 7.67
N HIS A 132 -12.30 14.69 7.75
CA HIS A 132 -13.61 15.22 8.12
C HIS A 132 -14.65 15.04 7.03
N GLU A 133 -14.33 15.22 5.75
CA GLU A 133 -15.30 14.99 4.68
C GLU A 133 -15.76 13.52 4.60
N ILE A 134 -14.82 12.57 4.70
CA ILE A 134 -15.14 11.15 4.73
C ILE A 134 -15.89 10.81 6.02
N ALA A 135 -15.45 11.34 7.17
CA ALA A 135 -16.14 11.13 8.44
C ALA A 135 -17.56 11.70 8.43
N VAL A 136 -17.78 12.89 7.87
CA VAL A 136 -19.12 13.50 7.75
C VAL A 136 -19.99 12.68 6.81
N MET A 137 -19.48 12.28 5.64
CA MET A 137 -20.23 11.41 4.71
C MET A 137 -20.58 10.07 5.35
N LEU A 138 -19.65 9.47 6.09
CA LEU A 138 -19.86 8.21 6.80
C LEU A 138 -20.86 8.37 7.95
N LEU A 139 -20.75 9.43 8.76
CA LEU A 139 -21.64 9.71 9.88
C LEU A 139 -23.07 10.01 9.39
N VAL A 140 -23.21 10.79 8.32
CA VAL A 140 -24.51 11.04 7.68
C VAL A 140 -25.10 9.73 7.16
N SER A 141 -24.29 8.90 6.49
CA SER A 141 -24.74 7.59 5.99
C SER A 141 -25.17 6.65 7.12
N ILE A 142 -24.41 6.61 8.24
CA ILE A 142 -24.74 5.82 9.42
C ILE A 142 -26.02 6.34 10.08
N ALA A 143 -26.17 7.65 10.24
CA ALA A 143 -27.37 8.25 10.83
C ALA A 143 -28.62 7.95 9.99
N ILE A 144 -28.51 8.07 8.66
CA ILE A 144 -29.58 7.67 7.72
C ILE A 144 -29.87 6.18 7.84
N GLY A 145 -28.84 5.32 7.91
CA GLY A 145 -29.00 3.88 8.07
C GLY A 145 -29.70 3.49 9.39
N ILE A 146 -29.34 4.13 10.50
CA ILE A 146 -29.98 3.93 11.81
C ILE A 146 -31.44 4.39 11.77
N TYR A 147 -31.71 5.54 11.15
CA TYR A 147 -33.08 6.05 10.98
C TYR A 147 -33.94 5.05 10.18
N ILE A 148 -33.43 4.55 9.05
CA ILE A 148 -34.11 3.54 8.24
C ILE A 148 -34.32 2.25 9.03
N GLY A 149 -33.29 1.77 9.75
CA GLY A 149 -33.38 0.57 10.58
C GLY A 149 -34.44 0.70 11.67
N SER A 150 -34.57 1.87 12.28
CA SER A 150 -35.61 2.17 13.27
C SER A 150 -37.01 2.12 12.65
N GLU A 151 -37.20 2.68 11.46
CA GLU A 151 -38.49 2.65 10.76
C GLU A 151 -38.87 1.24 10.28
N LEU A 152 -37.89 0.46 9.79
CA LEU A 152 -38.10 -0.94 9.41
C LEU A 152 -38.44 -1.81 10.63
N ASN A 153 -37.85 -1.55 11.79
CA ASN A 153 -38.15 -2.29 13.01
C ASN A 153 -39.59 -2.04 13.53
N ASN A 154 -40.20 -0.91 13.15
CA ASN A 154 -41.60 -0.61 13.42
C ASN A 154 -42.57 -1.29 12.42
N SER A 155 -42.07 -1.93 11.37
CA SER A 155 -42.90 -2.67 10.41
C SER A 155 -43.32 -4.04 10.96
N SER A 156 -44.56 -4.45 10.71
CA SER A 156 -45.05 -5.76 11.13
C SER A 156 -44.98 -6.73 9.96
N ILE A 157 -44.13 -7.76 10.09
CA ILE A 157 -44.11 -8.89 9.16
C ILE A 157 -45.26 -9.82 9.54
N ARG A 158 -46.28 -9.91 8.69
CA ARG A 158 -47.41 -10.84 8.89
C ARG A 158 -47.54 -11.70 7.62
N ASN A 159 -47.40 -13.02 7.78
CA ASN A 159 -47.44 -14.01 6.68
C ASN A 159 -46.40 -13.77 5.56
N GLY A 160 -45.20 -13.30 5.90
CA GLY A 160 -44.15 -13.00 4.91
C GLY A 160 -44.39 -11.72 4.10
N VAL A 161 -45.49 -11.01 4.35
CA VAL A 161 -45.77 -9.69 3.79
C VAL A 161 -45.40 -8.64 4.83
N ILE A 162 -44.56 -7.69 4.44
CA ILE A 162 -44.22 -6.53 5.27
C ILE A 162 -45.40 -5.57 5.20
N THR A 163 -46.15 -5.44 6.30
CA THR A 163 -47.28 -4.50 6.37
C THR A 163 -46.86 -3.27 7.16
N PHE A 164 -46.90 -2.10 6.50
CA PHE A 164 -46.64 -0.81 7.14
C PHE A 164 -47.94 -0.27 7.74
N ARG A 165 -47.88 0.23 8.98
CA ARG A 165 -49.05 0.42 9.83
C ARG A 165 -49.66 1.83 9.69
N GLY A 166 -50.34 2.17 8.58
CA GLY A 166 -51.18 3.39 8.50
C GLY A 166 -51.44 3.92 7.08
N SER A 167 -52.57 4.62 6.86
CA SER A 167 -52.97 5.10 5.52
C SER A 167 -52.06 6.18 4.92
N TYR A 168 -51.31 6.89 5.77
CA TYR A 168 -50.42 7.98 5.37
C TYR A 168 -48.98 7.52 5.07
N TYR A 169 -48.63 6.25 5.31
CA TYR A 169 -47.24 5.76 5.18
C TYR A 169 -46.70 5.89 3.75
N GLY A 170 -47.53 5.73 2.73
CA GLY A 170 -47.09 5.86 1.34
C GLY A 170 -46.52 7.24 1.01
N LEU A 171 -47.16 8.31 1.50
CA LEU A 171 -46.71 9.68 1.23
C LEU A 171 -45.39 9.98 1.96
N TYR A 172 -45.28 9.60 3.23
CA TYR A 172 -44.05 9.80 4.00
C TYR A 172 -42.86 9.02 3.41
N HIS A 173 -43.06 7.78 2.97
CA HIS A 173 -42.01 7.00 2.31
C HIS A 173 -41.56 7.63 0.99
N ILE A 174 -42.49 8.14 0.17
CA ILE A 174 -42.14 8.82 -1.08
C ILE A 174 -41.31 10.08 -0.77
N ILE A 175 -41.71 10.87 0.22
CA ILE A 175 -40.98 12.08 0.63
C ILE A 175 -39.58 11.71 1.15
N ASP A 176 -39.48 10.71 2.03
CA ASP A 176 -38.22 10.26 2.62
C ASP A 176 -37.23 9.76 1.55
N VAL A 177 -37.68 8.87 0.66
CA VAL A 177 -36.85 8.35 -0.44
C VAL A 177 -36.41 9.48 -1.38
N SER A 178 -37.31 10.43 -1.66
CA SER A 178 -36.99 11.60 -2.51
C SER A 178 -35.95 12.51 -1.85
N LEU A 179 -36.08 12.80 -0.55
CA LEU A 179 -35.11 13.60 0.20
C LEU A 179 -33.74 12.92 0.23
N ARG A 180 -33.71 11.61 0.45
CA ARG A 180 -32.47 10.82 0.46
C ARG A 180 -31.77 10.86 -0.89
N LEU A 181 -32.52 10.71 -1.97
CA LEU A 181 -32.01 10.81 -3.33
C LEU A 181 -31.39 12.19 -3.59
N ILE A 182 -32.07 13.26 -3.18
CA ILE A 182 -31.57 14.64 -3.31
C ILE A 182 -30.27 14.82 -2.52
N ILE A 183 -30.21 14.35 -1.26
CA ILE A 183 -29.02 14.42 -0.42
C ILE A 183 -27.84 13.69 -1.11
N TRP A 184 -28.05 12.47 -1.61
CA TRP A 184 -27.02 11.72 -2.31
C TRP A 184 -26.50 12.44 -3.56
N ILE A 185 -27.39 13.04 -4.36
CA ILE A 185 -27.00 13.81 -5.54
C ILE A 185 -26.17 15.03 -5.15
N ILE A 186 -26.58 15.78 -4.11
CA ILE A 186 -25.85 16.95 -3.61
C ILE A 186 -24.46 16.54 -3.09
N CYS A 187 -24.39 15.51 -2.26
CA CYS A 187 -23.14 14.97 -1.73
C CYS A 187 -22.19 14.54 -2.85
N PHE A 188 -22.70 13.82 -3.85
CA PHE A 188 -21.90 13.40 -5.00
C PHE A 188 -21.40 14.60 -5.83
N ALA A 189 -22.25 15.60 -6.06
CA ALA A 189 -21.89 16.83 -6.77
C ALA A 189 -20.79 17.62 -6.04
N ILE A 190 -20.94 17.81 -4.72
CA ILE A 190 -19.93 18.46 -3.86
C ILE A 190 -18.60 17.71 -3.95
N PHE A 191 -18.62 16.38 -3.85
CA PHE A 191 -17.41 15.56 -3.94
C PHE A 191 -16.71 15.70 -5.31
N VAL A 192 -17.47 15.71 -6.41
CA VAL A 192 -16.91 15.95 -7.76
C VAL A 192 -16.32 17.36 -7.89
N LEU A 193 -16.97 18.38 -7.32
CA LEU A 193 -16.45 19.75 -7.32
C LEU A 193 -15.15 19.86 -6.52
N ILE A 194 -15.07 19.22 -5.36
CA ILE A 194 -13.86 19.15 -4.53
C ILE A 194 -12.74 18.45 -5.31
N LEU A 195 -13.01 17.32 -5.95
CA LEU A 195 -12.03 16.64 -6.80
C LEU A 195 -11.50 17.55 -7.92
N ARG A 196 -12.39 18.28 -8.61
CA ARG A 196 -11.99 19.24 -9.65
C ARG A 196 -11.16 20.39 -9.08
N TYR A 197 -11.53 20.90 -7.92
CA TYR A 197 -10.76 21.92 -7.21
C TYR A 197 -9.34 21.40 -6.90
N ASN A 198 -9.22 20.20 -6.34
CA ASN A 198 -7.94 19.59 -6.02
C ASN A 198 -7.07 19.35 -7.27
N GLN A 199 -7.67 18.93 -8.37
CA GLN A 199 -6.97 18.78 -9.66
C GLN A 199 -6.45 20.13 -10.17
N ARG A 200 -7.21 21.22 -10.01
CA ARG A 200 -6.77 22.57 -10.36
C ARG A 200 -5.64 23.04 -9.45
N CYS A 201 -5.75 22.85 -8.14
CA CYS A 201 -4.69 23.17 -7.20
C CYS A 201 -3.40 22.38 -7.49
N TYR A 202 -3.52 21.10 -7.85
CA TYR A 202 -2.39 20.29 -8.26
C TYR A 202 -1.76 20.77 -9.59
N ALA A 203 -2.57 21.13 -10.58
CA ALA A 203 -2.05 21.69 -11.83
C ALA A 203 -1.28 23.00 -11.59
N PHE A 204 -1.77 23.84 -10.66
CA PHE A 204 -1.10 25.08 -10.28
C PHE A 204 0.18 24.83 -9.47
N SER A 205 0.20 23.82 -8.59
CA SER A 205 1.38 23.51 -7.77
C SER A 205 2.54 22.91 -8.57
N ARG A 206 2.28 22.45 -9.80
CA ARG A 206 3.28 22.00 -10.76
C ARG A 206 4.14 23.13 -11.34
N LEU A 207 3.76 24.40 -11.16
CA LEU A 207 4.58 25.53 -11.61
C LEU A 207 5.91 25.56 -10.85
N PRO A 208 7.06 25.72 -11.55
CA PRO A 208 8.38 25.76 -10.92
C PRO A 208 8.47 26.91 -9.90
N ASN A 209 9.23 26.70 -8.82
CA ASN A 209 9.55 27.67 -7.77
C ASN A 209 8.45 28.13 -6.79
N LYS A 210 7.21 27.62 -6.87
CA LYS A 210 6.13 28.08 -5.99
C LYS A 210 5.85 27.20 -4.76
N HIS A 211 6.10 25.89 -4.87
CA HIS A 211 5.79 24.92 -3.81
C HIS A 211 6.97 24.00 -3.57
N THR A 212 7.12 23.54 -2.32
CA THR A 212 8.15 22.54 -1.97
C THR A 212 7.80 21.17 -2.56
N LEU A 213 8.80 20.33 -2.79
CA LEU A 213 8.61 18.97 -3.33
C LEU A 213 7.66 18.12 -2.47
N VAL A 214 7.75 18.29 -1.15
CA VAL A 214 6.86 17.65 -0.18
C VAL A 214 5.40 18.06 -0.42
N GLN A 215 5.13 19.36 -0.61
CA GLN A 215 3.79 19.85 -0.91
C GLN A 215 3.28 19.29 -2.25
N ARG A 216 4.13 19.27 -3.30
CA ARG A 216 3.75 18.70 -4.60
C ARG A 216 3.40 17.21 -4.51
N TYR A 217 4.19 16.45 -3.75
CA TYR A 217 3.92 15.05 -3.48
C TYR A 217 2.60 14.86 -2.74
N GLN A 218 2.35 15.67 -1.70
CA GLN A 218 1.07 15.66 -0.98
C GLN A 218 -0.11 15.96 -1.90
N PHE A 219 -0.02 16.97 -2.76
CA PHE A 219 -1.09 17.26 -3.72
C PHE A 219 -1.29 16.11 -4.72
N ALA A 220 -0.21 15.50 -5.22
CA ALA A 220 -0.30 14.35 -6.11
C ALA A 220 -1.01 13.17 -5.44
N GLU A 221 -0.63 12.88 -4.19
CA GLU A 221 -1.21 11.80 -3.40
C GLU A 221 -2.67 12.08 -3.05
N ASN A 222 -3.02 13.32 -2.69
CA ASN A 222 -4.40 13.74 -2.43
C ASN A 222 -5.28 13.56 -3.67
N VAL A 223 -4.79 13.94 -4.86
CA VAL A 223 -5.51 13.74 -6.12
C VAL A 223 -5.67 12.25 -6.43
N ARG A 224 -4.66 11.42 -6.14
CA ARG A 224 -4.73 9.96 -6.32
C ARG A 224 -5.78 9.34 -5.41
N SER A 225 -5.73 9.64 -4.12
CA SER A 225 -6.69 9.16 -3.11
C SER A 225 -8.12 9.63 -3.42
N SER A 226 -8.29 10.89 -3.86
CA SER A 226 -9.61 11.42 -4.23
C SER A 226 -10.21 10.71 -5.45
N LYS A 227 -9.39 10.30 -6.43
CA LYS A 227 -9.87 9.51 -7.58
C LYS A 227 -10.32 8.12 -7.17
N LEU A 228 -9.58 7.47 -6.27
CA LEU A 228 -9.97 6.17 -5.72
C LEU A 228 -11.29 6.29 -4.95
N LEU A 229 -11.40 7.28 -4.07
CA LEU A 229 -12.62 7.56 -3.32
C LEU A 229 -13.79 7.91 -4.24
N LEU A 230 -13.57 8.64 -5.34
CA LEU A 230 -14.60 8.87 -6.35
C LEU A 230 -15.09 7.57 -6.96
N ALA A 231 -14.19 6.68 -7.36
CA ALA A 231 -14.55 5.41 -7.98
C ALA A 231 -15.38 4.53 -7.02
N ILE A 232 -14.96 4.43 -5.76
CA ILE A 232 -15.73 3.73 -4.72
C ILE A 232 -17.07 4.43 -4.49
N GLY A 233 -17.07 5.76 -4.40
CA GLY A 233 -18.26 6.58 -4.23
C GLY A 233 -19.28 6.40 -5.36
N ILE A 234 -18.84 6.26 -6.61
CA ILE A 234 -19.70 5.96 -7.77
C ILE A 234 -20.37 4.60 -7.59
N ILE A 235 -19.62 3.56 -7.21
CA ILE A 235 -20.17 2.22 -6.98
C ILE A 235 -21.25 2.26 -5.90
N ILE A 236 -20.95 2.90 -4.76
CA ILE A 236 -21.89 3.05 -3.64
C ILE A 236 -23.11 3.89 -4.06
N PHE A 237 -22.92 4.98 -4.80
CA PHE A 237 -23.99 5.84 -5.29
C PHE A 237 -24.96 5.07 -6.21
N VAL A 238 -24.45 4.25 -7.13
CA VAL A 238 -25.28 3.41 -8.00
C VAL A 238 -26.10 2.40 -7.20
N CYS A 239 -25.51 1.78 -6.17
CA CYS A 239 -26.21 0.84 -5.30
C CYS A 239 -27.35 1.51 -4.53
N ASN A 240 -27.06 2.67 -3.92
CA ASN A 240 -28.08 3.43 -3.19
C ASN A 240 -29.18 3.94 -4.12
N LEU A 241 -28.83 4.40 -5.32
CA LEU A 241 -29.81 4.81 -6.32
C LEU A 241 -30.73 3.66 -6.73
N HIS A 242 -30.18 2.46 -6.93
CA HIS A 242 -30.97 1.27 -7.22
C HIS A 242 -31.88 0.90 -6.05
N PHE A 243 -31.36 0.93 -4.82
CA PHE A 243 -32.13 0.68 -3.61
C PHE A 243 -33.30 1.65 -3.46
N ASP A 244 -33.03 2.96 -3.60
CA ASP A 244 -34.06 4.01 -3.50
C ASP A 244 -35.11 3.84 -4.60
N PHE A 245 -34.73 3.41 -5.80
CA PHE A 245 -35.69 3.11 -6.88
C PHE A 245 -36.57 1.90 -6.57
N VAL A 246 -36.00 0.83 -6.00
CA VAL A 246 -36.76 -0.34 -5.53
C VAL A 246 -37.73 0.08 -4.42
N MET A 247 -37.27 0.85 -3.44
CA MET A 247 -38.11 1.37 -2.35
C MET A 247 -39.24 2.27 -2.85
N LEU A 248 -38.96 3.17 -3.80
CA LEU A 248 -39.97 4.03 -4.41
C LEU A 248 -41.04 3.21 -5.15
N ARG A 249 -40.61 2.15 -5.86
CA ARG A 249 -41.52 1.27 -6.58
C ARG A 249 -42.42 0.47 -5.64
N ILE A 250 -41.89 0.00 -4.50
CA ILE A 250 -42.65 -0.65 -3.43
C ILE A 250 -43.65 0.34 -2.82
N ALA A 251 -43.22 1.57 -2.54
CA ALA A 251 -44.10 2.60 -1.98
C ALA A 251 -45.26 2.96 -2.93
N TYR A 252 -45.02 2.94 -4.24
CA TYR A 252 -46.03 3.22 -5.26
C TYR A 252 -47.00 2.04 -5.50
N ASN A 253 -46.47 0.83 -5.62
CA ASN A 253 -47.26 -0.38 -5.87
C ASN A 253 -47.60 -1.07 -4.54
N LYS A 254 -48.61 -0.53 -3.85
CA LYS A 254 -49.02 -0.90 -2.48
C LYS A 254 -49.25 -2.40 -2.22
N ASP A 255 -49.47 -3.21 -3.26
CA ASP A 255 -50.06 -4.54 -3.08
C ASP A 255 -49.13 -5.74 -3.33
N TYR A 256 -47.94 -5.57 -3.94
CA TYR A 256 -47.07 -6.73 -4.23
C TYR A 256 -45.57 -6.38 -4.17
N PHE A 257 -44.91 -6.84 -3.10
CA PHE A 257 -43.45 -6.95 -3.09
C PHE A 257 -43.04 -8.13 -3.96
N ASN A 258 -42.60 -7.87 -5.19
CA ASN A 258 -42.18 -8.92 -6.10
C ASN A 258 -40.80 -9.44 -5.68
N VAL A 259 -40.65 -10.76 -5.55
CA VAL A 259 -39.40 -11.45 -5.16
C VAL A 259 -38.24 -11.03 -6.08
N GLU A 260 -38.55 -10.72 -7.33
CA GLU A 260 -37.62 -10.23 -8.34
C GLU A 260 -36.86 -8.97 -7.90
N TYR A 261 -37.49 -8.03 -7.18
CA TYR A 261 -36.81 -6.79 -6.75
C TYR A 261 -35.80 -7.04 -5.64
N SER A 262 -36.13 -7.92 -4.70
CA SER A 262 -35.18 -8.33 -3.66
C SER A 262 -33.96 -9.01 -4.28
N GLN A 263 -34.21 -9.94 -5.21
CA GLN A 263 -33.12 -10.64 -5.91
C GLN A 263 -32.26 -9.68 -6.74
N SER A 264 -32.87 -8.70 -7.43
CA SER A 264 -32.15 -7.64 -8.14
C SER A 264 -31.27 -6.82 -7.20
N PHE A 265 -31.81 -6.44 -6.04
CA PHE A 265 -31.05 -5.68 -5.04
C PHE A 265 -29.85 -6.48 -4.50
N ASP A 266 -30.07 -7.73 -4.10
CA ASP A 266 -29.01 -8.62 -3.61
C ASP A 266 -27.91 -8.82 -4.67
N PHE A 267 -28.32 -8.95 -5.94
CA PHE A 267 -27.39 -9.07 -7.06
C PHE A 267 -26.55 -7.80 -7.26
N VAL A 268 -27.17 -6.62 -7.24
CA VAL A 268 -26.44 -5.34 -7.37
C VAL A 268 -25.47 -5.15 -6.21
N LEU A 269 -25.88 -5.49 -4.97
CA LEU A 269 -25.02 -5.42 -3.80
C LEU A 269 -23.82 -6.38 -3.91
N ALA A 270 -24.06 -7.61 -4.37
CA ALA A 270 -23.00 -8.59 -4.60
C ALA A 270 -21.99 -8.10 -5.66
N LEU A 271 -22.47 -7.52 -6.76
CA LEU A 271 -21.59 -6.91 -7.77
C LEU A 271 -20.75 -5.78 -7.20
N ALA A 272 -21.36 -4.91 -6.38
CA ALA A 272 -20.67 -3.78 -5.77
C ALA A 272 -19.58 -4.21 -4.79
N LEU A 273 -19.85 -5.20 -3.94
CA LEU A 273 -18.88 -5.77 -3.00
C LEU A 273 -17.65 -6.36 -3.71
N ASN A 274 -17.84 -6.89 -4.92
CA ASN A 274 -16.73 -7.37 -5.75
C ASN A 274 -16.05 -6.23 -6.54
N ALA A 275 -16.78 -5.20 -6.94
CA ALA A 275 -16.24 -4.07 -7.69
C ALA A 275 -15.34 -3.15 -6.84
N ILE A 276 -15.64 -2.96 -5.55
CA ILE A 276 -14.86 -2.12 -4.63
C ILE A 276 -13.38 -2.54 -4.55
N PRO A 277 -13.02 -3.81 -4.25
CA PRO A 277 -11.62 -4.23 -4.21
C PRO A 277 -10.95 -4.14 -5.58
N ILE A 278 -11.67 -4.39 -6.68
CA ILE A 278 -11.15 -4.24 -8.04
C ILE A 278 -10.79 -2.76 -8.32
N ALA A 279 -11.68 -1.83 -7.96
CA ALA A 279 -11.41 -0.41 -8.04
C ALA A 279 -10.19 -0.03 -7.20
N ALA A 280 -10.12 -0.48 -5.93
CA ALA A 280 -8.98 -0.25 -5.05
C ALA A 280 -7.65 -0.70 -5.65
N ILE A 281 -7.61 -1.90 -6.24
CA ILE A 281 -6.42 -2.43 -6.91
C ILE A 281 -6.08 -1.59 -8.15
N SER A 282 -7.07 -1.19 -8.96
CA SER A 282 -6.84 -0.46 -10.21
C SER A 282 -6.23 0.94 -10.01
N PHE A 283 -6.58 1.64 -8.92
CA PHE A 283 -6.10 3.00 -8.63
C PHE A 283 -4.80 3.02 -7.83
N HIS A 284 -4.39 1.90 -7.24
CA HIS A 284 -3.14 1.81 -6.48
C HIS A 284 -2.08 1.07 -7.27
N SER A 285 -1.15 1.81 -7.89
CA SER A 285 -0.07 1.28 -8.74
C SER A 285 0.69 0.10 -8.11
N SER A 286 1.06 0.22 -6.84
CA SER A 286 1.77 -0.87 -6.14
C SER A 286 0.91 -2.11 -5.91
N MET A 287 -0.41 -1.95 -5.66
CA MET A 287 -1.29 -3.12 -5.53
C MET A 287 -1.54 -3.76 -6.89
N LEU A 288 -1.67 -2.95 -7.94
CA LEU A 288 -1.80 -3.42 -9.31
C LEU A 288 -0.56 -4.21 -9.77
N GLU A 289 0.66 -3.75 -9.43
CA GLU A 289 1.89 -4.46 -9.74
C GLU A 289 2.00 -5.78 -8.97
N ALA A 290 1.67 -5.77 -7.67
CA ALA A 290 1.62 -7.00 -6.88
C ALA A 290 0.60 -7.99 -7.43
N PHE A 291 -0.59 -7.52 -7.79
CA PHE A 291 -1.65 -8.33 -8.40
C PHE A 291 -1.22 -8.93 -9.74
N LYS A 292 -0.58 -8.13 -10.61
CA LYS A 292 0.00 -8.62 -11.88
C LYS A 292 1.08 -9.67 -11.66
N SER A 293 1.93 -9.49 -10.64
CA SER A 293 2.96 -10.46 -10.27
C SER A 293 2.35 -11.80 -9.84
N HIS A 294 1.32 -11.76 -8.99
CA HIS A 294 0.60 -12.96 -8.56
C HIS A 294 -0.15 -13.64 -9.71
N LEU A 295 -0.79 -12.89 -10.60
CA LEU A 295 -1.40 -13.44 -11.82
C LEU A 295 -0.37 -14.13 -12.73
N LYS A 296 0.82 -13.56 -12.86
CA LYS A 296 1.92 -14.19 -13.61
C LYS A 296 2.39 -15.49 -12.96
N GLN A 297 2.43 -15.55 -11.63
CA GLN A 297 2.77 -16.78 -10.90
C GLN A 297 1.69 -17.86 -11.11
N LEU A 298 0.40 -17.50 -11.03
CA LEU A 298 -0.71 -18.43 -11.25
C LEU A 298 -0.73 -18.98 -12.67
N THR A 299 -0.53 -18.12 -13.67
CA THR A 299 -0.46 -18.54 -15.08
C THR A 299 0.70 -19.51 -15.32
N ASN A 300 1.87 -19.27 -14.71
CA ASN A 300 3.01 -20.20 -14.78
C ASN A 300 2.74 -21.56 -14.10
N LEU A 301 1.95 -21.60 -13.03
CA LEU A 301 1.57 -22.87 -12.39
C LEU A 301 0.61 -23.68 -13.27
N CYS A 302 -0.31 -23.01 -13.96
CA CYS A 302 -1.22 -23.67 -14.90
C CYS A 302 -0.48 -24.24 -16.13
N THR A 303 0.54 -23.53 -16.65
CA THR A 303 1.34 -24.04 -17.77
C THR A 303 2.18 -25.25 -17.35
N LEU A 304 2.81 -25.22 -16.18
CA LEU A 304 3.56 -26.37 -15.64
C LEU A 304 2.70 -27.62 -15.43
N LYS A 305 1.47 -27.45 -14.92
CA LYS A 305 0.53 -28.58 -14.76
C LYS A 305 0.16 -29.20 -16.10
N LYS A 306 0.02 -28.39 -17.15
CA LYS A 306 -0.27 -28.89 -18.50
C LYS A 306 0.89 -29.69 -19.09
N THR A 307 2.13 -29.25 -18.89
CA THR A 307 3.33 -29.96 -19.36
C THR A 307 3.53 -31.30 -18.66
N ASN A 308 3.28 -31.38 -17.35
CA ASN A 308 3.42 -32.63 -16.61
C ASN A 308 2.37 -33.67 -17.00
N ASN A 309 1.14 -33.25 -17.31
CA ASN A 309 0.09 -34.17 -17.76
C ASN A 309 0.33 -34.69 -19.19
N SER A 310 1.01 -33.93 -20.06
CA SER A 310 1.40 -34.42 -21.39
C SER A 310 2.56 -35.44 -21.37
N ILE A 311 3.33 -35.51 -20.28
CA ILE A 311 4.46 -36.45 -20.13
C ILE A 311 3.99 -37.79 -19.55
N SER A 312 2.85 -37.83 -18.86
CA SER A 312 2.30 -39.07 -18.27
C SER A 312 1.57 -39.99 -19.25
N ASP A 313 1.32 -39.56 -20.49
CA ASP A 313 0.63 -40.37 -21.51
C ASP A 313 1.60 -41.02 -22.54
N GLU A 314 2.92 -40.92 -22.33
CA GLU A 314 3.87 -41.66 -23.16
C GLU A 314 3.88 -43.14 -22.72
N PRO A 315 3.52 -44.10 -23.59
CA PRO A 315 3.35 -45.49 -23.20
C PRO A 315 4.68 -46.08 -22.75
N GLN A 316 4.72 -46.61 -21.53
CA GLN A 316 5.84 -47.36 -20.93
C GLN A 316 6.13 -48.71 -21.63
N ASN A 317 6.17 -48.74 -22.96
CA ASN A 317 6.24 -49.98 -23.73
C ASN A 317 7.62 -50.34 -24.28
N ASN A 318 8.72 -49.67 -23.86
CA ASN A 318 10.03 -49.95 -24.48
C ASN A 318 11.29 -49.80 -23.60
N ILE A 319 11.23 -50.11 -22.29
CA ILE A 319 12.44 -50.08 -21.43
C ILE A 319 12.95 -51.48 -21.01
N ASN A 320 12.36 -52.58 -21.50
CA ASN A 320 12.82 -53.93 -21.11
C ASN A 320 13.88 -54.57 -22.02
N ASN A 321 14.32 -53.93 -23.12
CA ASN A 321 15.16 -54.63 -24.12
C ASN A 321 16.55 -54.06 -24.41
N SER A 322 17.13 -53.18 -23.57
CA SER A 322 18.49 -52.68 -23.83
C SER A 322 19.39 -52.55 -22.61
N ILE A 323 19.26 -53.46 -21.64
CA ILE A 323 20.29 -53.73 -20.63
C ILE A 323 21.00 -55.02 -21.04
N ASN A 324 21.84 -54.96 -22.07
CA ASN A 324 22.92 -55.91 -22.31
C ASN A 324 23.86 -55.26 -23.32
N HIS A 325 25.14 -55.20 -22.96
CA HIS A 325 26.27 -54.64 -23.72
C HIS A 325 26.49 -53.13 -23.63
N LEU A 326 27.17 -52.71 -22.57
CA LEU A 326 28.25 -51.72 -22.70
C LEU A 326 29.43 -52.11 -21.78
N PRO A 327 30.68 -52.04 -22.27
CA PRO A 327 31.85 -52.53 -21.57
C PRO A 327 32.36 -51.55 -20.52
N ILE A 328 32.73 -52.12 -19.38
CA ILE A 328 33.49 -51.49 -18.31
C ILE A 328 34.89 -51.19 -18.86
N ASN A 329 35.21 -49.92 -19.11
CA ASN A 329 36.53 -49.30 -18.91
C ASN A 329 36.67 -48.01 -19.74
N SER A 330 36.50 -46.86 -19.08
CA SER A 330 37.37 -45.69 -19.28
C SER A 330 36.91 -44.59 -18.32
N ILE A 331 37.55 -44.59 -17.16
CA ILE A 331 37.49 -43.51 -16.18
C ILE A 331 38.26 -42.32 -16.76
N LEU A 332 37.58 -41.20 -16.96
CA LEU A 332 38.18 -39.88 -17.08
C LEU A 332 37.39 -38.91 -16.17
N PRO A 333 38.07 -38.12 -15.31
CA PRO A 333 37.40 -37.27 -14.35
C PRO A 333 36.88 -36.00 -15.03
N PHE A 334 35.55 -35.81 -15.02
CA PHE A 334 34.94 -34.51 -15.32
C PHE A 334 34.88 -33.65 -14.03
N PRO A 335 34.95 -32.31 -14.17
CA PRO A 335 35.11 -31.39 -13.06
C PRO A 335 33.79 -31.23 -12.27
N PRO A 336 33.86 -30.78 -11.00
CA PRO A 336 32.69 -30.68 -10.14
C PRO A 336 31.69 -29.64 -10.64
N ASN A 337 30.47 -30.12 -10.94
CA ASN A 337 29.31 -29.31 -11.29
C ASN A 337 28.85 -28.46 -10.09
N GLU A 338 28.62 -27.18 -10.36
CA GLU A 338 28.34 -26.10 -9.40
C GLU A 338 26.87 -26.04 -8.93
N SER A 339 26.17 -27.18 -8.90
CA SER A 339 24.72 -27.24 -8.65
C SER A 339 24.32 -27.53 -7.20
N THR A 340 25.27 -27.74 -6.29
CA THR A 340 24.99 -28.03 -4.86
C THR A 340 24.88 -26.80 -3.95
N LYS A 341 25.07 -25.57 -4.46
CA LYS A 341 25.06 -24.34 -3.62
C LYS A 341 23.66 -23.75 -3.36
N ILE A 342 22.61 -24.19 -4.06
CA ILE A 342 21.30 -23.52 -4.00
C ILE A 342 20.35 -24.17 -2.95
N VAL A 343 20.54 -25.44 -2.60
CA VAL A 343 19.64 -26.15 -1.67
C VAL A 343 19.94 -25.87 -0.18
N GLY A 344 21.06 -25.22 0.14
CA GLY A 344 21.45 -24.88 1.52
C GLY A 344 20.91 -23.57 2.09
N ARG A 345 20.32 -22.67 1.28
CA ARG A 345 19.98 -21.30 1.71
C ARG A 345 18.53 -21.03 2.11
N LEU A 346 17.62 -22.00 1.99
CA LEU A 346 16.20 -21.80 2.30
C LEU A 346 15.76 -22.27 3.70
N LYS A 347 16.68 -22.68 4.59
CA LYS A 347 16.31 -23.21 5.92
C LYS A 347 16.29 -22.22 7.09
N ASN A 348 16.55 -20.92 6.91
CA ASN A 348 16.63 -19.98 8.05
C ASN A 348 15.87 -18.66 7.87
N TYR A 349 14.58 -18.72 7.49
CA TYR A 349 13.66 -17.61 7.71
C TYR A 349 12.80 -17.91 8.94
N LYS A 350 13.28 -17.56 10.14
CA LYS A 350 12.43 -17.45 11.33
C LYS A 350 11.68 -16.13 11.24
N SER A 351 10.36 -16.22 11.11
CA SER A 351 9.42 -15.11 11.24
C SER A 351 9.66 -14.33 12.55
N PRO A 352 9.71 -12.99 12.55
CA PRO A 352 9.77 -12.21 13.79
C PRO A 352 8.45 -12.36 14.55
N ARG A 353 8.50 -13.03 15.70
CA ARG A 353 7.45 -12.95 16.72
C ARG A 353 7.34 -11.50 17.18
N ALA A 354 6.15 -10.91 17.01
CA ALA A 354 5.78 -9.67 17.67
C ALA A 354 5.88 -9.87 19.20
N LEU A 355 6.79 -9.16 19.84
CA LEU A 355 6.88 -9.00 21.28
C LEU A 355 6.07 -7.76 21.66
N LEU A 356 4.80 -7.98 22.00
CA LEU A 356 4.02 -7.07 22.83
C LEU A 356 4.03 -7.64 24.25
N THR A 357 4.85 -7.05 25.13
CA THR A 357 4.66 -7.05 26.58
C THR A 357 5.67 -6.08 27.20
N GLY A 358 5.18 -5.13 28.00
CA GLY A 358 6.02 -4.29 28.84
C GLY A 358 5.36 -2.97 29.23
N GLN A 359 4.24 -3.04 29.96
CA GLN A 359 3.84 -1.96 30.86
C GLN A 359 4.83 -1.94 32.03
N ASN A 360 5.31 -0.74 32.37
CA ASN A 360 5.58 -0.30 33.73
C ASN A 360 5.06 1.14 33.83
#